data_AF-A0AA86SZY7-F1
#
_entry.id   AF-A0AA86SZY7-F1
#
_cell.length_a   1.000
_cell.length_b   1.000
_cell.length_c   1.000
_cell.angle_alpha   90.00
_cell.angle_beta   90.00
_cell.angle_gamma   90.00
#
_symmetry.space_group_name_H-M   'P 1'
#
loop_
_entity.id
_entity.type
_entity.pdbx_description
1 polymer ?
#
loop_
_entity_poly.entity_id
_entity_poly.type
_entity_poly.pdbx_seq_one_letter_code
_entity_poly.pdbx_strand_id
1 'polypeptide(L)'
;MTLFANNHTSEIEFADREGGEELARLHADLALPMDKNTAMLQVHSDQKCSTNKRYMTLLVINYVCLFVGSLSSSLLSKYYFIHKGSSIWVSTWVQTAGFPLLVIPICVPYLLKLTKRVPFTDFTPRMLIVSISIGVMLGFNNLFFSWGNSYLPISTSALLLSSQLVFNLLFSVIIVKQKLTFSNVNCVILLTLSSILLGLDSSHERLKGLTQRNYFIGFFCTIAAGLLFALYMPLMEKIYKRVHCYEMVMEMQLVMEFAATTLATIGMAWKGGFAKMKAESEMVFDKGCIIYWVTVMGNVVTWQLCFMGTAGMVFLTSSLTGGICMTALLSMNVLGGVVVFKDAFGGFKAVSTTLCIWGFLSYVYGIYKFNQMGERNPPSRNKNSSESSTDMVNNVT
;
A
#
# COMPACT_ATOMS: atom_id res chain seq x y z
N MET A 1 -61.29 40.49 31.73
CA MET A 1 -59.85 40.75 31.89
C MET A 1 -59.14 39.79 30.94
N THR A 2 -58.83 40.22 29.70
CA THR A 2 -57.47 40.64 29.28
C THR A 2 -56.40 39.58 29.61
N LEU A 3 -55.53 39.12 28.70
CA LEU A 3 -54.95 39.79 27.53
C LEU A 3 -54.27 38.76 26.58
N PHE A 4 -54.15 39.18 25.32
CA PHE A 4 -53.49 38.59 24.15
C PHE A 4 -51.95 38.41 24.27
N ALA A 5 -51.39 37.74 23.25
CA ALA A 5 -49.99 37.54 22.84
C ALA A 5 -49.43 36.15 23.25
N ASN A 6 -48.87 35.33 22.36
CA ASN A 6 -47.98 35.65 21.25
C ASN A 6 -47.96 34.45 20.26
N ASN A 7 -48.45 34.63 19.03
CA ASN A 7 -48.48 33.58 17.98
C ASN A 7 -47.48 33.88 16.85
N HIS A 8 -46.40 34.62 17.14
CA HIS A 8 -45.47 35.14 16.12
C HIS A 8 -44.20 34.30 15.90
N THR A 9 -43.99 33.22 16.65
CA THR A 9 -42.77 32.38 16.51
C THR A 9 -42.91 31.26 15.49
N SER A 10 -44.13 30.87 15.10
CA SER A 10 -44.36 29.72 14.20
C SER A 10 -44.27 30.08 12.72
N GLU A 11 -44.64 31.32 12.33
CA GLU A 11 -44.62 31.76 10.93
C GLU A 11 -43.22 32.19 10.46
N ILE A 12 -42.36 32.65 11.38
CA ILE A 12 -40.96 33.03 11.04
C ILE A 12 -40.11 31.77 10.78
N GLU A 13 -40.31 30.69 11.54
CA GLU A 13 -39.62 29.41 11.29
C GLU A 13 -40.13 28.66 10.06
N PHE A 14 -41.38 28.89 9.62
CA PHE A 14 -41.91 28.30 8.39
C PHE A 14 -41.46 29.09 7.14
N ALA A 15 -41.41 30.42 7.22
CA ALA A 15 -40.96 31.27 6.12
C ALA A 15 -39.45 31.15 5.83
N ASP A 16 -38.61 30.97 6.85
CA ASP A 16 -37.15 30.72 6.65
C ASP A 16 -36.88 29.33 6.04
N ARG A 17 -37.80 28.38 6.26
CA ARG A 17 -37.69 27.01 5.74
C ARG A 17 -38.17 26.91 4.29
N GLU A 18 -39.24 27.60 3.92
CA GLU A 18 -39.69 27.70 2.52
C GLU A 18 -38.75 28.57 1.67
N GLY A 19 -38.25 29.71 2.21
CA GLY A 19 -37.25 30.54 1.52
C GLY A 19 -35.90 29.83 1.34
N GLY A 20 -35.50 28.98 2.30
CA GLY A 20 -34.31 28.14 2.18
C GLY A 20 -34.46 27.00 1.15
N GLU A 21 -35.65 26.40 1.02
CA GLU A 21 -35.93 25.39 0.00
C GLU A 21 -36.05 25.98 -1.41
N GLU A 22 -36.60 27.19 -1.56
CA GLU A 22 -36.72 27.86 -2.84
C GLU A 22 -35.35 28.38 -3.34
N LEU A 23 -34.49 28.88 -2.44
CA LEU A 23 -33.11 29.26 -2.77
C LEU A 23 -32.22 28.03 -3.06
N ALA A 24 -32.47 26.89 -2.40
CA ALA A 24 -31.79 25.63 -2.70
C ALA A 24 -32.24 25.03 -4.06
N ARG A 25 -33.52 25.21 -4.43
CA ARG A 25 -34.04 24.83 -5.76
C ARG A 25 -33.50 25.73 -6.87
N LEU A 26 -33.41 27.05 -6.65
CA LEU A 26 -32.77 27.96 -7.61
C LEU A 26 -31.26 27.68 -7.79
N HIS A 27 -30.55 27.24 -6.74
CA HIS A 27 -29.15 26.81 -6.87
C HIS A 27 -29.02 25.45 -7.59
N ALA A 28 -30.01 24.56 -7.45
CA ALA A 28 -30.05 23.27 -8.13
C ALA A 28 -30.41 23.40 -9.62
N ASP A 29 -31.28 24.34 -10.00
CA ASP A 29 -31.65 24.58 -11.40
C ASP A 29 -30.60 25.38 -12.18
N LEU A 30 -29.70 26.11 -11.50
CA LEU A 30 -28.55 26.78 -12.14
C LEU A 30 -27.30 25.89 -12.28
N ALA A 31 -27.31 24.69 -11.68
CA ALA A 31 -26.23 23.72 -11.79
C ALA A 31 -26.44 22.85 -13.04
N LEU A 32 -25.75 23.21 -14.12
CA LEU A 32 -25.58 22.35 -15.32
C LEU A 32 -25.28 20.90 -14.90
N PRO A 33 -25.82 19.89 -15.62
CA PRO A 33 -25.82 18.51 -15.14
C PRO A 33 -24.37 18.03 -14.97
N MET A 34 -23.97 17.90 -13.71
CA MET A 34 -22.67 17.39 -13.32
C MET A 34 -22.64 15.90 -13.65
N ASP A 35 -21.59 15.46 -14.37
CA ASP A 35 -21.43 14.06 -14.74
C ASP A 35 -21.50 13.18 -13.48
N LYS A 36 -22.32 12.11 -13.52
CA LYS A 36 -22.59 11.24 -12.36
C LYS A 36 -21.30 10.65 -11.78
N ASN A 37 -20.25 10.49 -12.59
CA ASN A 37 -18.94 10.03 -12.12
C ASN A 37 -18.19 11.09 -11.31
N THR A 38 -18.30 12.37 -11.68
CA THR A 38 -17.70 13.49 -10.95
C THR A 38 -18.46 13.78 -9.67
N ALA A 39 -19.79 13.71 -9.71
CA ALA A 39 -20.62 13.77 -8.50
C ALA A 39 -20.32 12.59 -7.55
N MET A 40 -20.11 11.38 -8.07
CA MET A 40 -19.76 10.23 -7.23
C MET A 40 -18.33 10.32 -6.66
N LEU A 41 -17.36 10.84 -7.41
CA LEU A 41 -15.99 11.10 -6.93
C LEU A 41 -15.95 12.22 -5.89
N GLN A 42 -16.75 13.27 -6.08
CA GLN A 42 -16.81 14.43 -5.19
C GLN A 42 -17.61 14.11 -3.92
N VAL A 43 -18.67 13.32 -4.00
CA VAL A 43 -19.36 12.75 -2.83
C VAL A 43 -18.44 11.77 -2.07
N HIS A 44 -17.61 10.99 -2.77
CA HIS A 44 -16.65 10.09 -2.12
C HIS A 44 -15.46 10.83 -1.46
N SER A 45 -15.10 12.03 -1.94
CA SER A 45 -14.11 12.90 -1.31
C SER A 45 -14.69 13.80 -0.22
N ASP A 46 -15.89 14.34 -0.39
CA ASP A 46 -16.51 15.27 0.56
C ASP A 46 -17.10 14.54 1.77
N GLN A 47 -17.55 13.29 1.62
CA GLN A 47 -17.95 12.44 2.74
C GLN A 47 -16.73 11.92 3.55
N LYS A 48 -15.52 12.08 3.02
CA LYS A 48 -14.25 11.70 3.68
C LYS A 48 -13.67 12.84 4.53
N CYS A 49 -14.10 14.08 4.32
CA CYS A 49 -13.50 15.27 4.96
C CYS A 49 -14.33 15.86 6.11
N SER A 50 -15.65 15.65 6.15
CA SER A 50 -16.51 16.24 7.18
C SER A 50 -16.86 15.24 8.31
N THR A 51 -16.12 15.34 9.42
CA THR A 51 -16.49 14.88 10.77
C THR A 51 -16.64 13.37 11.01
N ASN A 52 -15.55 12.62 11.20
CA ASN A 52 -15.65 11.28 11.80
C ASN A 52 -14.40 10.90 12.59
N LYS A 53 -14.43 11.07 13.93
CA LYS A 53 -13.35 10.64 14.84
C LYS A 53 -12.90 9.20 14.57
N ARG A 54 -13.83 8.32 14.18
CA ARG A 54 -13.57 6.91 13.83
C ARG A 54 -12.66 6.74 12.61
N TYR A 55 -12.85 7.56 11.57
CA TYR A 55 -11.99 7.52 10.38
C TYR A 55 -10.55 7.93 10.72
N MET A 56 -10.39 9.03 11.46
CA MET A 56 -9.06 9.47 11.90
C MET A 56 -8.40 8.45 12.83
N THR A 57 -9.15 7.84 13.75
CA THR A 57 -8.63 6.76 14.61
C THR A 57 -8.18 5.56 13.80
N LEU A 58 -9.00 5.07 12.86
CA LEU A 58 -8.63 3.96 11.98
C LEU A 58 -7.40 4.28 11.13
N LEU A 59 -7.31 5.51 10.62
CA LEU A 59 -6.17 5.97 9.84
C LEU A 59 -4.87 5.95 10.67
N VAL A 60 -4.90 6.52 11.88
CA VAL A 60 -3.75 6.54 12.80
C VAL A 60 -3.33 5.12 13.18
N ILE A 61 -4.28 4.24 13.50
CA ILE A 61 -3.98 2.83 13.81
C ILE A 61 -3.28 2.15 12.64
N ASN A 62 -3.78 2.30 11.41
CA ASN A 62 -3.16 1.68 10.25
C ASN A 62 -1.75 2.23 9.98
N TYR A 63 -1.51 3.53 10.20
CA TYR A 63 -0.16 4.11 10.10
C TYR A 63 0.80 3.54 11.15
N VAL A 64 0.35 3.44 12.41
CA VAL A 64 1.17 2.87 13.48
C VAL A 64 1.46 1.40 13.19
N CYS A 65 0.45 0.61 12.80
CA CYS A 65 0.63 -0.79 12.41
C CYS A 65 1.60 -0.94 11.23
N LEU A 66 1.47 -0.10 10.21
CA LEU A 66 2.35 -0.12 9.04
C LEU A 66 3.80 0.23 9.42
N PHE A 67 3.98 1.26 10.23
CA PHE A 67 5.31 1.72 10.65
C PHE A 67 6.01 0.71 11.54
N VAL A 68 5.35 0.32 12.64
CA VAL A 68 5.89 -0.67 13.58
C VAL A 68 6.07 -2.01 12.88
N GLY A 69 5.10 -2.43 12.07
CA GLY A 69 5.13 -3.67 11.31
C GLY A 69 6.29 -3.71 10.34
N SER A 70 6.42 -2.72 9.44
CA SER A 70 7.47 -2.69 8.41
C SER A 70 8.89 -2.68 8.98
N LEU A 71 9.14 -1.83 9.98
CA LEU A 71 10.46 -1.73 10.60
C LEU A 71 10.79 -3.00 11.39
N SER A 72 9.88 -3.44 12.26
CA SER A 72 10.12 -4.59 13.12
C SER A 72 10.24 -5.89 12.32
N SER A 73 9.40 -6.08 11.29
CA SER A 73 9.43 -7.29 10.47
C SER A 73 10.72 -7.40 9.66
N SER A 74 11.21 -6.29 9.10
CA SER A 74 12.47 -6.24 8.35
C SER A 74 13.67 -6.56 9.25
N LEU A 75 13.72 -5.93 10.44
CA LEU A 75 14.78 -6.16 11.42
C LEU A 75 14.75 -7.61 11.94
N LEU A 76 13.57 -8.13 12.29
CA LEU A 76 13.43 -9.46 12.89
C LEU A 76 13.66 -10.57 11.86
N SER A 77 13.25 -10.36 10.61
CA SER A 77 13.59 -11.25 9.49
C SER A 77 15.10 -11.34 9.29
N LYS A 78 15.82 -10.21 9.39
CA LYS A 78 17.29 -10.26 9.31
C LYS A 78 17.92 -10.88 10.55
N TYR A 79 17.41 -10.55 11.74
CA TYR A 79 17.88 -11.12 13.01
C TYR A 79 17.90 -12.65 12.94
N TYR A 80 16.81 -13.24 12.41
CA TYR A 80 16.73 -14.68 12.16
C TYR A 80 17.91 -15.20 11.31
N PHE A 81 18.22 -14.58 10.17
CA PHE A 81 19.33 -15.03 9.30
C PHE A 81 20.72 -14.79 9.89
N ILE A 82 20.92 -13.72 10.67
CA ILE A 82 22.20 -13.43 11.33
C ILE A 82 22.50 -14.48 12.42
N HIS A 83 21.46 -14.94 13.11
CA HIS A 83 21.52 -15.93 14.17
C HIS A 83 21.46 -17.38 13.66
N LYS A 84 22.05 -17.62 12.49
CA LYS A 84 22.15 -18.92 11.80
C LYS A 84 20.83 -19.54 11.34
N GLY A 85 19.73 -18.76 11.31
CA GLY A 85 18.54 -19.13 10.56
C GLY A 85 18.90 -19.30 9.08
N SER A 86 18.62 -20.46 8.51
CA SER A 86 19.08 -20.87 7.19
C SER A 86 17.93 -21.15 6.23
N SER A 87 16.73 -21.40 6.76
CA SER A 87 15.58 -21.76 5.96
C SER A 87 14.91 -20.52 5.35
N ILE A 88 15.13 -20.33 4.04
CA ILE A 88 14.43 -19.30 3.25
C ILE A 88 12.92 -19.53 3.26
N TRP A 89 12.47 -20.78 3.15
CA TRP A 89 11.04 -21.09 3.13
C TRP A 89 10.34 -20.80 4.46
N VAL A 90 11.04 -20.94 5.60
CA VAL A 90 10.51 -20.51 6.91
C VAL A 90 10.31 -18.99 6.91
N SER A 91 11.31 -18.23 6.47
CA SER A 91 11.20 -16.77 6.31
C SER A 91 10.07 -16.36 5.37
N THR A 92 9.86 -17.09 4.27
CA THR A 92 8.75 -16.84 3.33
C THR A 92 7.40 -17.13 3.96
N TRP A 93 7.28 -18.26 4.67
CA TRP A 93 6.04 -18.73 5.28
C TRP A 93 5.60 -17.80 6.42
N VAL A 94 6.54 -17.39 7.28
CA VAL A 94 6.28 -16.51 8.43
C VAL A 94 5.67 -15.16 8.04
N GLN A 95 5.96 -14.65 6.84
CA GLN A 95 5.41 -13.37 6.37
C GLN A 95 3.87 -13.39 6.33
N THR A 96 3.26 -14.49 5.90
CA THR A 96 1.79 -14.57 5.74
C THR A 96 1.13 -15.62 6.62
N ALA A 97 1.89 -16.45 7.32
CA ALA A 97 1.35 -17.46 8.25
C ALA A 97 0.47 -16.86 9.36
N GLY A 98 0.61 -15.57 9.63
CA GLY A 98 -0.19 -14.85 10.61
C GLY A 98 -1.56 -14.41 10.11
N PHE A 99 -1.97 -14.76 8.88
CA PHE A 99 -3.28 -14.41 8.33
C PHE A 99 -4.48 -14.66 9.27
N PRO A 100 -4.47 -15.65 10.21
CA PRO A 100 -5.57 -15.81 11.16
C PRO A 100 -5.74 -14.60 12.10
N LEU A 101 -4.70 -13.81 12.32
CA LEU A 101 -4.79 -12.57 13.11
C LEU A 101 -5.70 -11.53 12.45
N LEU A 102 -5.84 -11.56 11.12
CA LEU A 102 -6.78 -10.70 10.38
C LEU A 102 -8.25 -11.05 10.65
N VAL A 103 -8.54 -12.22 11.23
CA VAL A 103 -9.89 -12.55 11.68
C VAL A 103 -10.33 -11.60 12.80
N ILE A 104 -9.41 -11.06 13.59
CA ILE A 104 -9.72 -10.11 14.68
C ILE A 104 -10.39 -8.84 14.12
N PRO A 105 -9.77 -8.05 13.21
CA PRO A 105 -10.42 -6.87 12.66
C PRO A 105 -11.68 -7.17 11.83
N ILE A 106 -11.85 -8.40 11.32
CA ILE A 106 -13.06 -8.82 10.58
C ILE A 106 -14.22 -9.15 11.54
N CYS A 107 -13.97 -9.96 12.57
CA CYS A 107 -15.00 -10.53 13.43
C CYS A 107 -15.32 -9.65 14.65
N VAL A 108 -14.36 -8.92 15.21
CA VAL A 108 -14.59 -8.11 16.42
C VAL A 108 -15.70 -7.07 16.23
N PRO A 109 -15.75 -6.29 15.12
CA PRO A 109 -16.85 -5.34 14.89
C PRO A 109 -18.22 -6.02 14.83
N TYR A 110 -18.29 -7.22 14.25
CA TYR A 110 -19.52 -8.01 14.15
C TYR A 110 -19.95 -8.55 15.53
N LEU A 111 -19.03 -9.16 16.28
CA LEU A 111 -19.29 -9.72 17.62
C LEU A 111 -19.72 -8.64 18.62
N LEU A 112 -19.12 -7.45 18.55
CA LEU A 112 -19.47 -6.30 19.36
C LEU A 112 -20.73 -5.56 18.86
N LYS A 113 -21.40 -6.09 17.82
CA LYS A 113 -22.58 -5.48 17.17
C LYS A 113 -22.35 -4.04 16.71
N LEU A 114 -21.09 -3.69 16.41
CA LEU A 114 -20.69 -2.38 15.87
C LEU A 114 -21.03 -2.28 14.38
N THR A 115 -21.22 -3.41 13.70
CA THR A 115 -21.69 -3.50 12.32
C THR A 115 -22.82 -4.52 12.18
N LYS A 116 -23.75 -4.25 11.26
CA LYS A 116 -24.80 -5.21 10.85
C LYS A 116 -24.33 -6.15 9.73
N ARG A 117 -23.16 -5.87 9.15
CA ARG A 117 -22.60 -6.65 8.04
C ARG A 117 -22.07 -7.98 8.54
N VAL A 118 -22.55 -9.07 7.96
CA VAL A 118 -22.04 -10.41 8.22
C VAL A 118 -20.76 -10.63 7.37
N PRO A 119 -19.64 -11.07 7.97
CA PRO A 119 -18.40 -11.31 7.24
C PRO A 119 -18.61 -12.19 5.99
N PHE A 120 -17.89 -11.86 4.92
CA PHE A 120 -17.89 -12.55 3.61
C PHE A 120 -19.23 -12.55 2.83
N THR A 121 -20.28 -11.92 3.32
CA THR A 121 -21.60 -11.93 2.64
C THR A 121 -21.57 -11.23 1.29
N ASP A 122 -20.80 -10.15 1.16
CA ASP A 122 -20.67 -9.38 -0.08
C ASP A 122 -19.51 -9.88 -0.97
N PHE A 123 -18.89 -11.01 -0.60
CA PHE A 123 -17.66 -11.47 -1.24
C PHE A 123 -17.98 -12.24 -2.54
N THR A 124 -17.92 -11.54 -3.66
CA THR A 124 -18.27 -12.15 -4.96
C THR A 124 -17.21 -13.18 -5.42
N PRO A 125 -17.60 -14.20 -6.22
CA PRO A 125 -16.65 -15.18 -6.77
C PRO A 125 -15.53 -14.54 -7.62
N ARG A 126 -15.84 -13.44 -8.31
CA ARG A 126 -14.84 -12.69 -9.09
C ARG A 126 -13.78 -12.07 -8.18
N MET A 127 -14.18 -11.51 -7.04
CA MET A 127 -13.25 -10.97 -6.05
C MET A 127 -12.40 -12.06 -5.42
N LEU A 128 -12.96 -13.25 -5.20
CA LEU A 128 -12.22 -14.42 -4.73
C LEU A 128 -11.11 -14.80 -5.70
N ILE A 129 -11.41 -14.96 -6.99
CA ILE A 129 -10.41 -15.32 -8.02
C ILE A 129 -9.30 -14.27 -8.10
N VAL A 130 -9.66 -12.99 -8.09
CA VAL A 130 -8.69 -11.90 -8.13
C VAL A 130 -7.83 -11.88 -6.87
N SER A 131 -8.42 -12.06 -5.70
CA SER A 131 -7.69 -12.10 -4.42
C SER A 131 -6.74 -13.30 -4.37
N ILE A 132 -7.16 -14.48 -4.83
CA ILE A 132 -6.28 -15.65 -4.92
C ILE A 132 -5.11 -15.38 -5.87
N SER A 133 -5.38 -14.80 -7.03
CA SER A 133 -4.34 -14.49 -8.03
C SER A 133 -3.29 -13.52 -7.47
N ILE A 134 -3.73 -12.49 -6.74
CA ILE A 134 -2.83 -11.53 -6.12
C ILE A 134 -2.14 -12.12 -4.88
N GLY A 135 -2.81 -12.99 -4.13
CA GLY A 135 -2.20 -13.76 -3.06
C GLY A 135 -1.08 -14.67 -3.54
N VAL A 136 -1.22 -15.30 -4.71
CA VAL A 136 -0.12 -16.05 -5.35
C VAL A 136 1.04 -15.13 -5.72
N MET A 137 0.75 -13.97 -6.33
CA MET A 137 1.77 -12.96 -6.63
C MET A 137 2.49 -12.48 -5.35
N LEU A 138 1.74 -12.28 -4.27
CA LEU A 138 2.26 -11.92 -2.96
C LEU A 138 3.17 -13.02 -2.40
N GLY A 139 2.80 -14.30 -2.55
CA GLY A 139 3.64 -15.42 -2.14
C GLY A 139 4.99 -15.45 -2.88
N PHE A 140 5.02 -15.13 -4.18
CA PHE A 140 6.27 -14.97 -4.93
C PHE A 140 7.07 -13.74 -4.45
N ASN A 141 6.40 -12.63 -4.18
CA ASN A 141 7.04 -11.45 -3.60
C ASN A 141 7.73 -11.77 -2.26
N ASN A 142 7.04 -12.49 -1.37
CA ASN A 142 7.59 -12.88 -0.06
C ASN A 142 8.79 -13.82 -0.19
N LEU A 143 8.79 -14.68 -1.22
CA LEU A 143 9.93 -15.54 -1.54
C LEU A 143 11.13 -14.71 -1.98
N PHE A 144 10.95 -13.78 -2.92
CA PHE A 144 12.02 -12.89 -3.36
C PHE A 144 12.54 -12.00 -2.22
N PHE A 145 11.66 -11.50 -1.35
CA PHE A 145 12.04 -10.74 -0.17
C PHE A 145 12.89 -11.59 0.81
N SER A 146 12.51 -12.87 1.02
CA SER A 146 13.30 -13.79 1.86
C SER A 146 14.67 -14.11 1.29
N TRP A 147 14.79 -14.25 -0.03
CA TRP A 147 16.09 -14.37 -0.70
C TRP A 147 16.93 -13.10 -0.51
N GLY A 148 16.32 -11.91 -0.68
CA GLY A 148 16.98 -10.62 -0.42
C GLY A 148 17.55 -10.55 1.00
N ASN A 149 16.72 -10.79 2.01
CA ASN A 149 17.13 -10.74 3.43
C ASN A 149 18.19 -11.78 3.79
N SER A 150 18.17 -12.96 3.17
CA SER A 150 19.14 -14.01 3.43
C SER A 150 20.54 -13.64 2.92
N TYR A 151 20.66 -12.92 1.80
CA TYR A 151 21.95 -12.70 1.12
C TYR A 151 22.48 -11.26 1.18
N LEU A 152 21.65 -10.29 1.53
CA LEU A 152 22.04 -8.87 1.56
C LEU A 152 21.90 -8.27 2.97
N PRO A 153 22.72 -7.27 3.33
CA PRO A 153 22.48 -6.42 4.50
C PRO A 153 21.14 -5.68 4.38
N ILE A 154 20.51 -5.32 5.51
CA ILE A 154 19.19 -4.66 5.49
C ILE A 154 19.28 -3.32 4.78
N SER A 155 20.34 -2.55 5.06
CA SER A 155 20.54 -1.26 4.42
C SER A 155 20.57 -1.38 2.89
N THR A 156 21.25 -2.41 2.37
CA THR A 156 21.36 -2.66 0.93
C THR A 156 20.01 -3.11 0.36
N SER A 157 19.33 -4.05 1.02
CA SER A 157 18.00 -4.49 0.60
C SER A 157 16.99 -3.35 0.56
N ALA A 158 16.97 -2.49 1.57
CA ALA A 158 16.09 -1.32 1.61
C ALA A 158 16.43 -0.34 0.47
N LEU A 159 17.70 -0.03 0.23
CA LEU A 159 18.09 0.84 -0.87
C LEU A 159 17.73 0.25 -2.25
N LEU A 160 17.90 -1.05 -2.46
CA LEU A 160 17.48 -1.69 -3.70
C LEU A 160 15.96 -1.69 -3.85
N LEU A 161 15.22 -1.95 -2.77
CA LEU A 161 13.77 -1.91 -2.75
C LEU A 161 13.22 -0.52 -3.08
N SER A 162 14.00 0.56 -2.83
CA SER A 162 13.64 1.92 -3.26
C SER A 162 13.39 2.05 -4.77
N SER A 163 14.01 1.17 -5.58
CA SER A 163 13.77 1.07 -7.02
C SER A 163 12.31 0.78 -7.37
N GLN A 164 11.50 0.31 -6.41
CA GLN A 164 10.04 0.20 -6.56
C GLN A 164 9.39 1.53 -7.00
N LEU A 165 9.95 2.68 -6.63
CA LEU A 165 9.45 3.98 -7.07
C LEU A 165 9.58 4.18 -8.58
N VAL A 166 10.65 3.63 -9.20
CA VAL A 166 10.84 3.63 -10.66
C VAL A 166 9.74 2.82 -11.32
N PHE A 167 9.45 1.63 -10.80
CA PHE A 167 8.38 0.78 -11.32
C PHE A 167 6.98 1.38 -11.10
N ASN A 168 6.73 2.00 -9.95
CA ASN A 168 5.48 2.72 -9.69
C ASN A 168 5.24 3.83 -10.72
N LEU A 169 6.28 4.62 -11.00
CA LEU A 169 6.21 5.66 -12.03
C LEU A 169 5.95 5.05 -13.42
N LEU A 170 6.66 3.97 -13.78
CA LEU A 170 6.46 3.28 -15.06
C LEU A 170 5.03 2.77 -15.21
N PHE A 171 4.49 2.11 -14.18
CA PHE A 171 3.10 1.66 -14.19
C PHE A 171 2.10 2.81 -14.24
N SER A 172 2.38 3.94 -13.58
CA SER A 172 1.54 5.13 -13.70
C SER A 172 1.51 5.68 -15.14
N VAL A 173 2.66 5.70 -15.83
CA VAL A 173 2.74 6.10 -17.24
C VAL A 173 2.00 5.11 -18.15
N ILE A 174 2.14 3.81 -17.93
CA ILE A 174 1.51 2.78 -18.79
C ILE A 174 0.00 2.69 -18.54
N ILE A 175 -0.42 2.61 -17.28
CA ILE A 175 -1.81 2.34 -16.89
C ILE A 175 -2.65 3.62 -16.95
N VAL A 176 -2.13 4.72 -16.42
CA VAL A 176 -2.87 5.99 -16.26
C VAL A 176 -2.51 6.99 -17.36
N LYS A 177 -1.55 6.68 -18.24
CA LYS A 177 -1.05 7.59 -19.30
C LYS A 177 -0.56 8.92 -18.74
N GLN A 178 0.01 8.90 -17.53
CA GLN A 178 0.55 10.08 -16.89
C GLN A 178 1.72 10.66 -17.72
N LYS A 179 1.71 11.98 -17.98
CA LYS A 179 2.83 12.65 -18.64
C LYS A 179 4.05 12.69 -17.70
N LEU A 180 5.21 12.27 -18.21
CA LEU A 180 6.46 12.33 -17.46
C LEU A 180 6.89 13.79 -17.24
N THR A 181 7.16 14.15 -15.99
CA THR A 181 7.78 15.43 -15.63
C THR A 181 9.29 15.28 -15.54
N PHE A 182 10.04 16.39 -15.65
CA PHE A 182 11.50 16.37 -15.45
C PHE A 182 11.89 15.77 -14.09
N SER A 183 11.11 16.05 -13.04
CA SER A 183 11.35 15.52 -11.70
C SER A 183 11.17 14.00 -11.62
N ASN A 184 10.20 13.46 -12.36
CA ASN A 184 9.99 12.02 -12.48
C ASN A 184 11.19 11.34 -13.17
N VAL A 185 11.73 11.93 -14.25
CA VAL A 185 12.93 11.42 -14.94
C VAL A 185 14.16 11.49 -14.03
N ASN A 186 14.33 12.60 -13.30
CA ASN A 186 15.42 12.75 -12.33
C ASN A 186 15.37 11.67 -11.24
N CYS A 187 14.18 11.40 -10.69
CA CYS A 187 13.97 10.31 -9.73
C CYS A 187 14.46 8.96 -10.29
N VAL A 188 14.06 8.61 -11.52
CA VAL A 188 14.46 7.35 -12.15
C VAL A 188 15.97 7.24 -12.32
N ILE A 189 16.61 8.30 -12.79
CA ILE A 189 18.06 8.31 -12.98
C ILE A 189 18.78 8.14 -11.64
N LEU A 190 18.36 8.87 -10.60
CA LEU A 190 19.00 8.81 -9.28
C LEU A 190 18.86 7.44 -8.62
N LEU A 191 17.67 6.83 -8.69
CA LEU A 191 17.43 5.50 -8.10
C LEU A 191 18.12 4.37 -8.88
N THR A 192 18.22 4.49 -10.20
CA THR A 192 18.98 3.51 -11.00
C THR A 192 20.48 3.62 -10.74
N LEU A 193 21.04 4.84 -10.68
CA LEU A 193 22.43 5.06 -10.30
C LEU A 193 22.73 4.55 -8.89
N SER A 194 21.82 4.76 -7.94
CA SER A 194 21.95 4.23 -6.58
C SER A 194 22.08 2.70 -6.56
N SER A 195 21.19 1.99 -7.28
CA SER A 195 21.24 0.53 -7.38
C SER A 195 22.50 0.03 -8.10
N ILE A 196 22.94 0.70 -9.16
CA ILE A 196 24.19 0.36 -9.87
C ILE A 196 25.39 0.52 -8.93
N LEU A 197 25.43 1.61 -8.16
CA LEU A 197 26.52 1.90 -7.23
C LEU A 197 26.65 0.81 -6.15
N LEU A 198 25.52 0.31 -5.62
CA LEU A 198 25.50 -0.82 -4.69
C LEU A 198 25.90 -2.14 -5.35
N GLY A 199 25.57 -2.34 -6.63
CA GLY A 199 26.03 -3.50 -7.40
C GLY A 199 27.56 -3.52 -7.55
N LEU A 200 28.16 -2.35 -7.78
CA LEU A 200 29.61 -2.18 -7.89
C LEU A 200 30.35 -2.42 -6.56
N ASP A 201 29.73 -2.12 -5.42
CA ASP A 201 30.30 -2.37 -4.08
C ASP A 201 30.04 -3.79 -3.53
N SER A 202 29.60 -4.71 -4.39
CA SER A 202 29.29 -6.12 -4.04
C SER A 202 30.40 -6.86 -3.29
N SER A 203 31.67 -6.45 -3.45
CA SER A 203 32.80 -7.07 -2.77
C SER A 203 32.89 -6.75 -1.28
N HIS A 204 32.50 -5.54 -0.85
CA HIS A 204 32.51 -5.12 0.56
C HIS A 204 31.18 -5.44 1.27
N GLU A 205 30.07 -5.51 0.53
CA GLU A 205 28.74 -5.77 1.11
C GLU A 205 28.43 -7.25 1.36
N ARG A 206 29.27 -8.14 0.85
CA ARG A 206 29.08 -9.59 0.95
C ARG A 206 29.21 -10.07 2.40
N LEU A 207 28.13 -10.66 2.92
CA LEU A 207 28.12 -11.36 4.21
C LEU A 207 29.19 -12.46 4.25
N LYS A 208 29.87 -12.60 5.40
CA LYS A 208 30.99 -13.53 5.59
C LYS A 208 30.58 -14.96 5.25
N GLY A 209 31.33 -15.62 4.35
CA GLY A 209 31.08 -17.00 3.93
C GLY A 209 30.16 -17.17 2.72
N LEU A 210 29.61 -16.09 2.16
CA LEU A 210 28.78 -16.15 0.94
C LEU A 210 29.59 -15.93 -0.34
N THR A 211 29.13 -16.54 -1.43
CA THR A 211 29.73 -16.38 -2.76
C THR A 211 29.20 -15.11 -3.45
N GLN A 212 29.94 -14.60 -4.44
CA GLN A 212 29.47 -13.48 -5.27
C GLN A 212 28.14 -13.78 -5.96
N ARG A 213 27.95 -15.04 -6.40
CA ARG A 213 26.68 -15.50 -6.99
C ARG A 213 25.50 -15.28 -6.04
N ASN A 214 25.64 -15.62 -4.76
CA ASN A 214 24.56 -15.48 -3.79
C ASN A 214 24.18 -14.01 -3.56
N TYR A 215 25.16 -13.11 -3.54
CA TYR A 215 24.92 -11.66 -3.48
C TYR A 215 24.04 -11.19 -4.65
N PHE A 216 24.43 -11.53 -5.88
CA PHE A 216 23.66 -11.14 -7.07
C PHE A 216 22.27 -11.76 -7.11
N ILE A 217 22.09 -13.00 -6.63
CA ILE A 217 20.74 -13.55 -6.53
C ILE A 217 19.89 -12.73 -5.55
N GLY A 218 20.44 -12.37 -4.37
CA GLY A 218 19.76 -11.47 -3.43
C GLY A 218 19.44 -10.10 -4.04
N PHE A 219 20.39 -9.54 -4.80
CA PHE A 219 20.25 -8.26 -5.50
C PHE A 219 19.08 -8.26 -6.49
N PHE A 220 19.08 -9.22 -7.42
CA PHE A 220 18.01 -9.32 -8.42
C PHE A 220 16.67 -9.72 -7.80
N CYS A 221 16.65 -10.60 -6.80
CA CYS A 221 15.43 -10.92 -6.06
C CYS A 221 14.85 -9.68 -5.37
N THR A 222 15.69 -8.82 -4.77
CA THR A 222 15.20 -7.60 -4.10
C THR A 222 14.60 -6.61 -5.10
N ILE A 223 15.21 -6.43 -6.27
CA ILE A 223 14.62 -5.62 -7.35
C ILE A 223 13.30 -6.23 -7.85
N ALA A 224 13.24 -7.56 -8.02
CA ALA A 224 12.03 -8.26 -8.42
C ALA A 224 10.91 -8.13 -7.37
N ALA A 225 11.24 -8.18 -6.08
CA ALA A 225 10.29 -7.90 -5.00
C ALA A 225 9.77 -6.45 -5.10
N GLY A 226 10.65 -5.47 -5.31
CA GLY A 226 10.26 -4.08 -5.54
C GLY A 226 9.33 -3.91 -6.75
N LEU A 227 9.57 -4.64 -7.84
CA LEU A 227 8.69 -4.66 -9.02
C LEU A 227 7.30 -5.23 -8.68
N LEU A 228 7.24 -6.39 -8.01
CA LEU A 228 5.97 -7.01 -7.63
C LEU A 228 5.18 -6.14 -6.65
N PHE A 229 5.86 -5.52 -5.69
CA PHE A 229 5.24 -4.56 -4.77
C PHE A 229 4.72 -3.32 -5.49
N ALA A 230 5.49 -2.78 -6.44
CA ALA A 230 5.05 -1.66 -7.26
C ALA A 230 3.85 -2.01 -8.17
N LEU A 231 3.74 -3.27 -8.61
CA LEU A 231 2.59 -3.76 -9.37
C LEU A 231 1.37 -4.00 -8.47
N TYR A 232 1.59 -4.46 -7.24
CA TYR A 232 0.55 -4.71 -6.23
C TYR A 232 -0.27 -3.45 -5.94
N MET A 233 0.39 -2.30 -5.79
CA MET A 233 -0.26 -1.05 -5.39
C MET A 233 -1.37 -0.59 -6.37
N PRO A 234 -1.12 -0.41 -7.69
CA PRO A 234 -2.16 -0.08 -8.66
C PRO A 234 -3.26 -1.14 -8.79
N LEU A 235 -2.92 -2.42 -8.65
CA LEU A 235 -3.92 -3.50 -8.68
C LEU A 235 -4.89 -3.37 -7.51
N MET A 236 -4.38 -3.14 -6.30
CA MET A 236 -5.20 -2.91 -5.12
C MET A 236 -6.05 -1.66 -5.25
N GLU A 237 -5.50 -0.54 -5.73
CA GLU A 237 -6.28 0.69 -5.92
C GLU A 237 -7.46 0.46 -6.87
N LYS A 238 -7.24 -0.28 -7.97
CA LYS A 238 -8.30 -0.63 -8.93
C LYS A 238 -9.38 -1.53 -8.32
N ILE A 239 -8.97 -2.48 -7.48
CA ILE A 239 -9.87 -3.41 -6.81
C ILE A 239 -10.69 -2.71 -5.73
N TYR A 240 -10.04 -1.87 -4.92
CA TYR A 240 -10.69 -1.17 -3.81
C TYR A 240 -11.70 -0.12 -4.28
N LYS A 241 -11.63 0.35 -5.54
CA LYS A 241 -12.73 1.13 -6.16
C LYS A 241 -14.06 0.38 -6.24
N ARG A 242 -14.05 -0.95 -6.15
CA ARG A 242 -15.25 -1.81 -6.10
C ARG A 242 -15.58 -2.26 -4.69
N VAL A 243 -14.85 -1.79 -3.68
CA VAL A 243 -15.00 -2.18 -2.28
C VAL A 243 -15.60 -1.01 -1.51
N HIS A 244 -16.64 -1.28 -0.72
CA HIS A 244 -17.43 -0.23 -0.07
C HIS A 244 -17.07 -0.02 1.40
N CYS A 245 -16.37 -0.96 2.05
CA CYS A 245 -16.09 -0.93 3.48
C CYS A 245 -14.70 -1.47 3.81
N TYR A 246 -14.12 -1.03 4.93
CA TYR A 246 -12.81 -1.48 5.41
C TYR A 246 -12.80 -2.98 5.75
N GLU A 247 -13.91 -3.51 6.24
CA GLU A 247 -14.07 -4.93 6.55
C GLU A 247 -13.87 -5.81 5.32
N MET A 248 -14.37 -5.38 4.16
CA MET A 248 -14.21 -6.08 2.88
C MET A 248 -12.76 -6.01 2.39
N VAL A 249 -12.03 -4.93 2.70
CA VAL A 249 -10.57 -4.85 2.46
C VAL A 249 -9.84 -5.90 3.30
N MET A 250 -10.18 -6.04 4.59
CA MET A 250 -9.59 -7.05 5.47
C MET A 250 -9.94 -8.49 5.03
N GLU A 251 -11.16 -8.74 4.55
CA GLU A 251 -11.56 -10.03 3.97
C GLU A 251 -10.72 -10.39 2.74
N MET A 252 -10.51 -9.43 1.84
CA MET A 252 -9.64 -9.63 0.68
C MET A 252 -8.19 -9.89 1.12
N GLN A 253 -7.70 -9.13 2.10
CA GLN A 253 -6.36 -9.31 2.65
C GLN A 253 -6.18 -10.73 3.23
N LEU A 254 -7.15 -11.21 4.00
CA LEU A 254 -7.14 -12.56 4.55
C LEU A 254 -7.06 -13.63 3.44
N VAL A 255 -7.85 -13.50 2.38
CA VAL A 255 -7.83 -14.44 1.25
C VAL A 255 -6.48 -14.41 0.51
N MET A 256 -5.92 -13.23 0.30
CA MET A 256 -4.60 -13.07 -0.34
C MET A 256 -3.51 -13.75 0.48
N GLU A 257 -3.49 -13.53 1.78
CA GLU A 257 -2.49 -14.12 2.67
C GLU A 257 -2.69 -15.63 2.86
N PHE A 258 -3.93 -16.11 2.85
CA PHE A 258 -4.20 -17.55 2.84
C PHE A 258 -3.61 -18.21 1.59
N ALA A 259 -3.82 -17.62 0.40
CA ALA A 259 -3.25 -18.11 -0.85
C ALA A 259 -1.70 -18.06 -0.84
N ALA A 260 -1.12 -16.96 -0.37
CA ALA A 260 0.34 -16.81 -0.22
C ALA A 260 0.92 -17.85 0.76
N THR A 261 0.24 -18.08 1.88
CA THR A 261 0.62 -19.06 2.90
C THR A 261 0.51 -20.48 2.37
N THR A 262 -0.51 -20.78 1.56
CA THR A 262 -0.64 -22.08 0.88
C THR A 262 0.55 -22.33 -0.04
N LEU A 263 0.93 -21.35 -0.87
CA LEU A 263 2.11 -21.44 -1.72
C LEU A 263 3.40 -21.66 -0.90
N ALA A 264 3.59 -20.89 0.17
CA ALA A 264 4.74 -21.04 1.06
C ALA A 264 4.74 -22.39 1.79
N THR A 265 3.57 -22.90 2.18
CA THR A 265 3.40 -24.20 2.82
C THR A 265 3.75 -25.35 1.88
N ILE A 266 3.38 -25.25 0.60
CA ILE A 266 3.81 -26.22 -0.44
C ILE A 266 5.34 -26.23 -0.56
N GLY A 267 5.96 -25.05 -0.59
CA GLY A 267 7.43 -24.94 -0.62
C GLY A 267 8.11 -25.49 0.64
N MET A 268 7.52 -25.23 1.81
CA MET A 268 7.93 -25.82 3.09
C MET A 268 7.81 -27.34 3.04
N ALA A 269 6.69 -27.90 2.60
CA ALA A 269 6.48 -29.35 2.53
C ALA A 269 7.49 -30.03 1.60
N TRP A 270 7.70 -29.50 0.38
CA TRP A 270 8.63 -30.08 -0.59
C TRP A 270 10.08 -30.09 -0.07
N LYS A 271 10.51 -29.04 0.64
CA LYS A 271 11.89 -28.95 1.17
C LYS A 271 12.08 -29.54 2.57
N GLY A 272 11.06 -30.19 3.14
CA GLY A 272 11.09 -30.68 4.52
C GLY A 272 11.25 -29.55 5.54
N GLY A 273 10.73 -28.37 5.23
CA GLY A 273 10.91 -27.12 5.95
C GLY A 273 10.45 -27.17 7.39
N PHE A 274 9.35 -27.89 7.70
CA PHE A 274 8.87 -28.01 9.08
C PHE A 274 9.82 -28.82 9.97
N ALA A 275 10.38 -29.92 9.45
CA ALA A 275 11.39 -30.69 10.18
C ALA A 275 12.68 -29.87 10.35
N LYS A 276 13.09 -29.13 9.32
CA LYS A 276 14.22 -28.21 9.39
C LYS A 276 13.99 -27.08 10.40
N MET A 277 12.79 -26.52 10.47
CA MET A 277 12.44 -25.47 11.42
C MET A 277 12.60 -25.96 12.87
N LYS A 278 12.13 -27.19 13.16
CA LYS A 278 12.34 -27.82 14.46
C LYS A 278 13.83 -28.04 14.76
N ALA A 279 14.55 -28.69 13.86
CA ALA A 279 15.99 -28.96 14.02
C ALA A 279 16.82 -27.67 14.16
N GLU A 280 16.46 -26.63 13.40
CA GLU A 280 17.10 -25.32 13.45
C GLU A 280 16.91 -24.65 14.80
N SER A 281 15.68 -24.72 15.36
CA SER A 281 15.37 -24.18 16.68
C SER A 281 16.13 -24.87 17.81
N GLU A 282 16.36 -26.19 17.71
CA GLU A 282 16.97 -27.00 18.77
C GLU A 282 18.51 -27.00 18.70
N MET A 283 19.09 -27.02 17.51
CA MET A 283 20.51 -27.36 17.33
C MET A 283 21.35 -26.28 16.63
N VAL A 284 20.72 -25.39 15.84
CA VAL A 284 21.46 -24.49 14.94
C VAL A 284 21.42 -23.04 15.40
N PHE A 285 20.28 -22.59 15.94
CA PHE A 285 20.10 -21.21 16.37
C PHE A 285 20.98 -20.88 17.59
N ASP A 286 21.90 -19.94 17.41
CA ASP A 286 22.95 -19.60 18.37
C ASP A 286 22.39 -18.97 19.67
N LYS A 287 21.21 -18.36 19.62
CA LYS A 287 20.52 -17.77 20.77
C LYS A 287 19.58 -18.73 21.51
N GLY A 288 19.47 -19.98 21.04
CA GLY A 288 18.65 -21.02 21.65
C GLY A 288 17.18 -21.03 21.23
N CYS A 289 16.49 -22.13 21.56
CA CYS A 289 15.16 -22.47 21.07
C CYS A 289 14.07 -21.45 21.44
N ILE A 290 14.08 -20.92 22.68
CA ILE A 290 13.07 -19.94 23.11
C ILE A 290 13.17 -18.66 22.27
N ILE A 291 14.37 -18.13 22.09
CA ILE A 291 14.60 -16.90 21.32
C ILE A 291 14.28 -17.12 19.84
N TYR A 292 14.54 -18.32 19.31
CA TYR A 292 14.11 -18.71 17.95
C TYR A 292 12.60 -18.55 17.78
N TRP A 293 11.80 -19.19 18.65
CA TRP A 293 10.33 -19.13 18.55
C TRP A 293 9.77 -17.74 18.80
N VAL A 294 10.35 -16.97 19.74
CA VAL A 294 9.98 -15.56 19.93
C VAL A 294 10.28 -14.73 18.67
N THR A 295 11.42 -14.96 18.02
CA THR A 295 11.79 -14.28 16.77
C THR A 295 10.82 -14.63 15.65
N VAL A 296 10.54 -15.93 15.45
CA VAL A 296 9.61 -16.42 14.43
C VAL A 296 8.21 -15.86 14.67
N MET A 297 7.66 -16.00 15.88
CA MET A 297 6.31 -15.55 16.21
C MET A 297 6.19 -14.02 16.19
N GLY A 298 7.21 -13.31 16.68
CA GLY A 298 7.27 -11.86 16.55
C GLY A 298 7.28 -11.43 15.09
N ASN A 299 7.95 -12.18 14.22
CA ASN A 299 8.02 -11.89 12.80
C ASN A 299 6.66 -12.17 12.13
N VAL A 300 5.98 -13.25 12.52
CA VAL A 300 4.58 -13.49 12.13
C VAL A 300 3.71 -12.29 12.48
N VAL A 301 3.71 -11.85 13.74
CA VAL A 301 2.84 -10.74 14.19
C VAL A 301 3.17 -9.43 13.48
N THR A 302 4.46 -9.07 13.38
CA THR A 302 4.88 -7.79 12.79
C THR A 302 4.63 -7.72 11.29
N TRP A 303 4.78 -8.83 10.56
CA TRP A 303 4.37 -8.89 9.15
C TRP A 303 2.87 -8.70 8.96
N GLN A 304 2.05 -9.27 9.83
CA GLN A 304 0.61 -9.07 9.79
C GLN A 304 0.21 -7.62 10.01
N LEU A 305 0.86 -6.94 10.96
CA LEU A 305 0.68 -5.50 11.17
C LEU A 305 1.08 -4.69 9.93
N CYS A 306 2.17 -5.09 9.25
CA CYS A 306 2.63 -4.47 8.02
C CYS A 306 1.62 -4.62 6.88
N PHE A 307 1.12 -5.83 6.64
CA PHE A 307 0.14 -6.11 5.59
C PHE A 307 -1.20 -5.43 5.84
N MET A 308 -1.73 -5.54 7.06
CA MET A 308 -2.94 -4.84 7.49
C MET A 308 -2.80 -3.33 7.31
N GLY A 309 -1.70 -2.76 7.81
CA GLY A 309 -1.42 -1.33 7.70
C GLY A 309 -1.27 -0.85 6.26
N THR A 310 -0.68 -1.67 5.39
CA THR A 310 -0.54 -1.37 3.95
C THR A 310 -1.92 -1.36 3.28
N ALA A 311 -2.71 -2.42 3.45
CA ALA A 311 -4.06 -2.51 2.86
C ALA A 311 -4.97 -1.37 3.33
N GLY A 312 -4.95 -1.07 4.64
CA GLY A 312 -5.72 0.02 5.20
C GLY A 312 -5.24 1.39 4.74
N MET A 313 -3.94 1.61 4.60
CA MET A 313 -3.40 2.85 4.06
C MET A 313 -3.82 3.07 2.60
N VAL A 314 -3.77 2.03 1.76
CA VAL A 314 -4.22 2.11 0.35
C VAL A 314 -5.71 2.47 0.26
N PHE A 315 -6.54 1.92 1.15
CA PHE A 315 -7.98 2.22 1.17
C PHE A 315 -8.29 3.61 1.74
N LEU A 316 -7.64 4.00 2.85
CA LEU A 316 -7.97 5.21 3.59
C LEU A 316 -7.26 6.45 3.06
N THR A 317 -6.18 6.34 2.29
CA THR A 317 -5.36 7.51 1.91
C THR A 317 -5.39 7.81 0.42
N SER A 318 -4.82 8.95 0.04
CA SER A 318 -4.55 9.28 -1.36
C SER A 318 -3.17 8.77 -1.77
N SER A 319 -2.94 8.64 -3.08
CA SER A 319 -1.65 8.21 -3.64
C SER A 319 -0.47 9.10 -3.19
N LEU A 320 -0.72 10.40 -2.93
CA LEU A 320 0.30 11.32 -2.42
C LEU A 320 0.72 10.98 -0.98
N THR A 321 -0.25 10.83 -0.07
CA THR A 321 0.04 10.52 1.33
C THR A 321 0.64 9.12 1.47
N GLY A 322 0.22 8.18 0.63
CA GLY A 322 0.85 6.86 0.53
C GLY A 322 2.31 6.92 0.07
N GLY A 323 2.61 7.73 -0.96
CA GLY A 323 3.99 7.91 -1.44
C GLY A 323 4.94 8.53 -0.40
N ILE A 324 4.46 9.51 0.37
CA ILE A 324 5.22 10.11 1.47
C ILE A 324 5.48 9.07 2.57
N CYS A 325 4.43 8.34 2.99
CA CYS A 325 4.54 7.32 4.02
C CYS A 325 5.52 6.21 3.64
N MET A 326 5.39 5.64 2.43
CA MET A 326 6.26 4.56 1.96
C MET A 326 7.74 4.93 2.00
N THR A 327 8.06 6.22 1.88
CA THR A 327 9.45 6.62 1.87
C THR A 327 9.99 7.01 3.24
N ALA A 328 9.14 7.51 4.13
CA ALA A 328 9.48 7.53 5.54
C ALA A 328 9.84 6.11 6.01
N LEU A 329 9.04 5.10 5.63
CA LEU A 329 9.30 3.69 5.96
C LEU A 329 10.62 3.18 5.36
N LEU A 330 10.87 3.48 4.08
CA LEU A 330 12.10 3.11 3.41
C LEU A 330 13.34 3.68 4.13
N SER A 331 13.30 4.98 4.44
CA SER A 331 14.39 5.67 5.14
C SER A 331 14.62 5.08 6.54
N MET A 332 13.53 4.79 7.26
CA MET A 332 13.61 4.16 8.57
C MET A 332 14.16 2.73 8.51
N ASN A 333 13.84 1.96 7.46
CA ASN A 333 14.42 0.62 7.29
C ASN A 333 15.93 0.67 7.01
N VAL A 334 16.41 1.65 6.22
CA VAL A 334 17.85 1.87 6.02
C VAL A 334 18.53 2.21 7.34
N LEU A 335 17.99 3.20 8.09
CA LEU A 335 18.54 3.61 9.38
C LEU A 335 18.50 2.48 10.42
N GLY A 336 17.40 1.74 10.47
CA GLY A 336 17.23 0.60 11.37
C GLY A 336 18.30 -0.47 11.15
N GLY A 337 18.60 -0.79 9.88
CA GLY A 337 19.68 -1.72 9.55
C GLY A 337 21.05 -1.27 10.07
N VAL A 338 21.38 0.01 9.86
CA VAL A 338 22.66 0.58 10.29
C VAL A 338 22.77 0.63 11.81
N VAL A 339 21.73 1.08 12.52
CA VAL A 339 21.78 1.25 13.98
C VAL A 339 21.76 -0.10 14.70
N VAL A 340 20.90 -1.03 14.28
CA VAL A 340 20.67 -2.29 15.00
C VAL A 340 21.77 -3.32 14.71
N PHE A 341 22.13 -3.48 13.43
CA PHE A 341 23.08 -4.51 13.02
C PHE A 341 24.49 -4.00 12.82
N LYS A 342 24.71 -2.68 12.98
CA LYS A 342 25.98 -2.01 12.71
C LYS A 342 26.49 -2.36 11.32
N ASP A 343 25.56 -2.39 10.34
CA ASP A 343 25.86 -2.68 8.94
C ASP A 343 27.03 -1.79 8.49
N ALA A 344 28.06 -2.40 7.89
CA ALA A 344 29.21 -1.66 7.38
C ALA A 344 28.71 -0.61 6.37
N PHE A 345 28.85 0.66 6.74
CA PHE A 345 28.35 1.80 5.98
C PHE A 345 29.51 2.48 5.26
N GLY A 346 29.94 1.87 4.15
CA GLY A 346 31.00 2.40 3.30
C GLY A 346 30.56 3.64 2.52
N GLY A 347 31.53 4.28 1.85
CA GLY A 347 31.28 5.49 1.04
C GLY A 347 30.26 5.26 -0.08
N PHE A 348 30.29 4.10 -0.74
CA PHE A 348 29.31 3.73 -1.78
C PHE A 348 27.88 3.71 -1.25
N LYS A 349 27.66 3.13 -0.07
CA LYS A 349 26.34 3.08 0.59
C LYS A 349 25.86 4.45 1.04
N ALA A 350 26.78 5.31 1.51
CA ALA A 350 26.45 6.70 1.87
C ALA A 350 26.01 7.52 0.65
N VAL A 351 26.74 7.40 -0.47
CA VAL A 351 26.39 8.07 -1.72
C VAL A 351 25.07 7.50 -2.27
N SER A 352 24.90 6.19 -2.29
CA SER A 352 23.65 5.52 -2.70
C SER A 352 22.44 5.98 -1.87
N THR A 353 22.60 6.08 -0.55
CA THR A 353 21.55 6.59 0.34
C THR A 353 21.19 8.04 0.01
N THR A 354 22.19 8.89 -0.25
CA THR A 354 21.97 10.29 -0.65
C THR A 354 21.23 10.39 -1.98
N LEU A 355 21.62 9.58 -2.97
CA LEU A 355 20.93 9.47 -4.26
C LEU A 355 19.48 8.98 -4.09
N CYS A 356 19.24 8.01 -3.21
CA CYS A 356 17.88 7.54 -2.89
C CYS A 356 17.02 8.64 -2.26
N ILE A 357 17.55 9.39 -1.30
CA ILE A 357 16.83 10.51 -0.66
C ILE A 357 16.49 11.58 -1.72
N TRP A 358 17.44 11.94 -2.57
CA TRP A 358 17.20 12.91 -3.63
C TRP A 358 16.20 12.40 -4.68
N GLY A 359 16.31 11.13 -5.09
CA GLY A 359 15.36 10.48 -5.99
C GLY A 359 13.94 10.55 -5.42
N PHE A 360 13.78 10.25 -4.13
CA PHE A 360 12.50 10.36 -3.45
C PHE A 360 11.95 11.79 -3.39
N LEU A 361 12.77 12.77 -3.00
CA LEU A 361 12.32 14.17 -2.96
C LEU A 361 11.83 14.63 -4.34
N SER A 362 12.50 14.18 -5.40
CA SER A 362 12.06 14.40 -6.78
C SER A 362 10.73 13.69 -7.08
N TYR A 363 10.54 12.46 -6.61
CA TYR A 363 9.27 11.74 -6.76
C TYR A 363 8.09 12.46 -6.09
N VAL A 364 8.23 12.87 -4.83
CA VAL A 364 7.16 13.59 -4.10
C VAL A 364 6.85 14.91 -4.77
N TYR A 365 7.89 15.66 -5.18
CA TYR A 365 7.71 16.90 -5.92
C TYR A 365 6.98 16.67 -7.25
N GLY A 366 7.30 15.57 -7.95
CA GLY A 366 6.61 15.15 -9.16
C GLY A 366 5.11 14.90 -8.96
N ILE A 367 4.74 14.18 -7.90
CA ILE A 367 3.32 13.95 -7.54
C ILE A 367 2.64 15.27 -7.17
N TYR A 368 3.28 16.09 -6.34
CA TYR A 368 2.73 17.37 -5.92
C TYR A 368 2.43 18.29 -7.11
N LYS A 369 3.35 18.37 -8.07
CA LYS A 369 3.16 19.15 -9.30
C LYS A 369 2.05 18.58 -10.18
N PHE A 370 1.96 17.25 -10.30
CA PHE A 370 0.92 16.57 -11.06
C PHE A 370 -0.48 16.90 -10.50
N ASN A 371 -0.65 16.84 -9.18
CA ASN A 371 -1.94 17.16 -8.54
C ASN A 371 -2.34 18.62 -8.76
N GLN A 372 -1.41 19.57 -8.62
CA GLN A 372 -1.69 20.99 -8.91
C GLN A 372 -2.09 21.25 -10.38
N MET A 373 -1.52 20.51 -11.33
CA MET A 373 -1.89 20.62 -12.74
C MET A 373 -3.28 20.03 -13.03
N GLY A 374 -3.67 18.97 -12.30
CA GLY A 374 -5.00 18.38 -12.38
C GLY A 374 -6.09 19.32 -11.86
N GLU A 375 -5.80 20.08 -10.80
CA GLU A 375 -6.74 21.08 -10.25
C GLU A 375 -6.91 22.32 -11.15
N ARG A 376 -5.90 22.67 -11.95
CA ARG A 376 -5.95 23.84 -12.86
C ARG A 376 -6.65 23.60 -14.20
N ASN A 377 -6.83 22.34 -14.62
CA ASN A 377 -7.49 21.98 -15.87
C ASN A 377 -8.69 21.04 -15.60
N PRO A 378 -9.87 21.56 -15.22
CA PRO A 378 -11.09 20.76 -15.31
C PRO A 378 -11.30 20.35 -16.79
N PRO A 379 -11.89 19.18 -17.08
CA PRO A 379 -12.10 18.74 -18.45
C PRO A 379 -12.93 19.79 -19.19
N SER A 380 -12.32 20.40 -20.21
CA SER A 380 -13.02 21.26 -21.15
C SER A 380 -14.08 20.42 -21.84
N ARG A 381 -15.35 20.66 -21.47
CA ARG A 381 -16.52 20.17 -22.19
C ARG A 381 -16.38 20.63 -23.63
N ASN A 382 -16.15 19.68 -24.53
CA ASN A 382 -16.03 19.88 -25.95
C ASN A 382 -17.38 20.44 -26.47
N LYS A 383 -17.53 21.78 -26.49
CA LYS A 383 -18.52 22.45 -27.32
C LYS A 383 -17.95 22.42 -28.73
N ASN A 384 -18.46 21.52 -29.58
CA ASN A 384 -18.61 21.66 -31.03
C ASN A 384 -19.03 20.33 -31.64
N SER A 385 -20.33 20.08 -31.69
CA SER A 385 -21.00 19.30 -32.75
C SER A 385 -22.52 19.40 -32.56
N SER A 386 -23.06 20.60 -32.75
CA SER A 386 -24.49 20.81 -32.93
C SER A 386 -24.68 21.94 -33.93
N GLU A 387 -24.27 21.68 -35.17
CA GLU A 387 -24.68 22.44 -36.34
C GLU A 387 -24.35 21.61 -37.58
N SER A 388 -25.38 20.94 -38.11
CA SER A 388 -25.54 20.43 -39.49
C SER A 388 -26.37 19.15 -39.46
N SER A 389 -27.67 19.29 -39.19
CA SER A 389 -28.73 18.31 -39.53
C SER A 389 -30.10 18.94 -39.33
N THR A 390 -30.36 20.03 -40.03
CA THR A 390 -31.72 20.51 -40.33
C THR A 390 -31.59 21.42 -41.53
N ASP A 391 -32.01 20.90 -42.68
CA ASP A 391 -32.58 21.61 -43.84
C ASP A 391 -32.28 20.81 -45.10
N MET A 392 -33.12 19.81 -45.36
CA MET A 392 -33.53 19.39 -46.71
C MET A 392 -34.48 18.19 -46.56
N VAL A 393 -35.77 18.45 -46.31
CA VAL A 393 -36.94 17.77 -46.93
C VAL A 393 -38.18 18.61 -46.57
N ASN A 394 -38.59 19.51 -47.47
CA ASN A 394 -39.98 19.76 -47.89
C ASN A 394 -40.06 21.11 -48.62
N ASN A 395 -40.16 21.06 -49.95
CA ASN A 395 -41.18 21.87 -50.61
C ASN A 395 -41.65 21.18 -51.89
N VAL A 396 -42.93 20.80 -51.88
CA VAL A 396 -43.74 20.48 -53.05
C VAL A 396 -44.28 21.81 -53.55
N THR A 397 -43.90 22.22 -54.76
CA THR A 397 -44.81 22.74 -55.79
C THR A 397 -44.14 22.64 -57.15
#